data_AF-A0A7W0R584-F1
#
_entry.id   AF-A0A7W0R584-F1
#
_cell.length_a   1.000
_cell.length_b   1.000
_cell.length_c   1.000
_cell.angle_alpha   90.00
_cell.angle_beta   90.00
_cell.angle_gamma   90.00
#
_symmetry.space_group_name_H-M   'P 1'
#
loop_
_entity.id
_entity.type
_entity.pdbx_description
1 polymer ?
#
loop_
_entity_poly.entity_id
_entity_poly.type
_entity_poly.pdbx_seq_one_letter_code
_entity_poly.pdbx_strand_id
1 'polypeptide(L)'
;MSPNASPAKAVCGRGDSVHMSAHRASVGEPTAVNGDLYGRSTRRRTLAFGLFALAILEVAVAVVGSVIVGFDIGDAVETFVVTNSVMGLAFPISGVLIALQRPRNPIGWLLLAEGIGHATTAAMAPVFELGLDNGWPEPTLRTVLTFYAYAWPWSIGLCLPLVLLLFPDGRLLSSRWRWLVWVTVL
;
A
#
# COMPACT_ATOMS: atom_id res chain seq x y z
N MET A 1 -54.84 -44.23 -21.77
CA MET A 1 -56.20 -43.78 -22.10
C MET A 1 -56.67 -42.87 -20.96
N SER A 2 -56.41 -41.56 -21.08
CA SER A 2 -57.08 -40.49 -20.30
C SER A 2 -58.38 -40.13 -21.06
N PRO A 3 -59.43 -39.53 -20.43
CA PRO A 3 -59.48 -38.11 -20.01
C PRO A 3 -60.29 -37.86 -18.70
N ASN A 4 -59.94 -36.92 -17.82
CA ASN A 4 -60.23 -35.47 -17.81
C ASN A 4 -61.73 -35.07 -17.76
N ALA A 5 -62.19 -34.51 -16.63
CA ALA A 5 -63.20 -33.43 -16.56
C ALA A 5 -63.32 -32.84 -15.13
N SER A 6 -63.15 -31.51 -15.03
CA SER A 6 -63.53 -30.60 -13.91
C SER A 6 -65.05 -30.26 -14.03
N PRO A 7 -65.79 -29.65 -13.05
CA PRO A 7 -65.50 -28.33 -12.45
C PRO A 7 -65.96 -28.02 -11.00
N ALA A 8 -65.35 -26.97 -10.43
CA ALA A 8 -65.88 -25.89 -9.56
C ALA A 8 -66.81 -26.17 -8.35
N LYS A 9 -66.41 -25.67 -7.16
CA LYS A 9 -67.00 -24.50 -6.47
C LYS A 9 -66.28 -24.17 -5.15
N ALA A 10 -66.16 -22.87 -4.88
CA ALA A 10 -65.59 -22.26 -3.68
C ALA A 10 -66.62 -22.15 -2.56
N VAL A 11 -66.20 -22.34 -1.29
CA VAL A 11 -66.77 -21.68 -0.10
C VAL A 11 -65.68 -21.48 0.96
N CYS A 12 -65.74 -20.31 1.60
CA CYS A 12 -64.84 -19.71 2.58
C CYS A 12 -65.16 -20.14 4.03
N GLY A 13 -64.14 -20.14 4.91
CA GLY A 13 -64.29 -20.13 6.38
C GLY A 13 -63.30 -21.09 7.06
N ARG A 14 -62.19 -20.65 7.66
CA ARG A 14 -62.01 -19.89 8.93
C ARG A 14 -61.63 -20.85 10.08
N GLY A 15 -60.40 -20.67 10.60
CA GLY A 15 -59.90 -21.25 11.86
C GLY A 15 -59.39 -22.69 11.73
N ASP A 16 -58.30 -23.16 12.33
CA ASP A 16 -57.50 -22.64 13.42
C ASP A 16 -56.11 -23.32 13.46
N SER A 17 -55.13 -22.56 13.93
CA SER A 17 -53.93 -23.00 14.68
C SER A 17 -53.10 -24.19 14.15
N VAL A 18 -52.03 -23.88 13.41
CA VAL A 18 -50.84 -24.75 13.36
C VAL A 18 -49.69 -24.05 14.06
N HIS A 19 -49.19 -24.72 15.09
CA HIS A 19 -48.02 -24.41 15.91
C HIS A 19 -46.88 -23.75 15.14
N MET A 20 -46.72 -22.43 15.32
CA MET A 20 -45.49 -21.73 14.99
C MET A 20 -44.50 -21.97 16.13
N SER A 21 -43.80 -23.10 16.06
CA SER A 21 -42.59 -23.34 16.86
C SER A 21 -41.59 -22.24 16.53
N ALA A 22 -41.47 -21.27 17.43
CA ALA A 22 -40.47 -20.22 17.37
C ALA A 22 -39.08 -20.87 17.46
N HIS A 23 -38.53 -21.23 16.30
CA HIS A 23 -37.11 -21.47 16.14
C HIS A 23 -36.45 -20.11 16.35
N ARG A 24 -36.16 -19.81 17.62
CA ARG A 24 -35.40 -18.65 18.07
C ARG A 24 -34.08 -18.71 17.32
N ALA A 25 -33.98 -17.96 16.22
CA ALA A 25 -32.73 -17.68 15.57
C ALA A 25 -31.84 -17.06 16.64
N SER A 26 -30.78 -17.79 17.03
CA SER A 26 -29.68 -17.22 17.77
C SER A 26 -29.06 -16.15 16.88
N VAL A 27 -29.58 -14.92 16.98
CA VAL A 27 -28.90 -13.71 16.53
C VAL A 27 -27.65 -13.65 17.40
N GLY A 28 -26.57 -14.26 16.93
CA GLY A 28 -25.27 -14.14 17.57
C GLY A 28 -24.96 -12.67 17.70
N GLU A 29 -24.68 -12.22 18.92
CA GLU A 29 -24.19 -10.88 19.19
C GLU A 29 -23.13 -10.53 18.13
N PRO A 30 -23.15 -9.33 17.52
CA PRO A 30 -21.98 -8.81 16.84
C PRO A 30 -20.91 -8.54 17.90
N THR A 31 -20.28 -9.62 18.39
CA THR A 31 -19.25 -9.61 19.42
C THR A 31 -18.12 -8.75 18.91
N ALA A 32 -17.62 -7.85 19.76
CA ALA A 32 -16.59 -6.83 19.50
C ALA A 32 -15.43 -7.27 18.56
N VAL A 33 -15.11 -8.56 18.53
CA VAL A 33 -14.20 -9.23 17.58
C VAL A 33 -14.44 -8.84 16.10
N ASN A 34 -15.69 -8.73 15.65
CA ASN A 34 -15.99 -8.37 14.25
C ASN A 34 -15.68 -6.90 13.95
N GLY A 35 -15.92 -6.00 14.91
CA GLY A 35 -15.56 -4.58 14.82
C GLY A 35 -14.04 -4.39 14.74
N ASP A 36 -13.28 -5.15 15.53
CA ASP A 36 -11.82 -5.10 15.55
C ASP A 36 -11.18 -5.59 14.25
N LEU A 37 -11.76 -6.61 13.62
CA LEU A 37 -11.28 -7.14 12.33
C LEU A 37 -11.60 -6.16 11.19
N TYR A 38 -12.80 -5.58 11.18
CA TYR A 38 -13.19 -4.60 10.19
C TYR A 38 -12.32 -3.34 10.30
N GLY A 39 -12.13 -2.80 11.52
CA GLY A 39 -11.27 -1.64 11.77
C GLY A 39 -9.80 -1.85 11.37
N ARG A 40 -9.23 -3.04 11.65
CA ARG A 40 -7.87 -3.40 11.23
C ARG A 40 -7.73 -3.44 9.71
N SER A 41 -8.74 -3.91 9.00
CA SER A 41 -8.73 -3.97 7.53
C SER A 41 -8.77 -2.57 6.91
N THR A 42 -9.60 -1.68 7.43
CA THR A 42 -9.71 -0.29 6.98
C THR A 42 -8.43 0.48 7.24
N ARG A 43 -7.85 0.38 8.45
CA ARG A 43 -6.60 1.07 8.81
C ARG A 43 -5.44 0.71 7.89
N ARG A 44 -5.32 -0.58 7.51
CA ARG A 44 -4.29 -1.04 6.57
C ARG A 44 -4.49 -0.46 5.18
N ARG A 45 -5.72 -0.42 4.67
CA ARG A 45 -6.00 0.19 3.37
C ARG A 45 -5.69 1.69 3.37
N THR A 46 -6.11 2.41 4.40
CA THR A 46 -5.81 3.83 4.56
C THR A 46 -4.30 4.07 4.59
N LEU A 47 -3.54 3.25 5.32
CA LEU A 47 -2.08 3.35 5.36
C LEU A 47 -1.44 3.08 3.99
N ALA A 48 -1.89 2.04 3.28
CA ALA A 48 -1.36 1.72 1.95
C ALA A 48 -1.58 2.87 0.96
N PHE A 49 -2.79 3.46 0.95
CA PHE A 49 -3.07 4.65 0.14
C PHE A 49 -2.29 5.88 0.60
N GLY A 50 -2.09 6.06 1.90
CA GLY A 50 -1.29 7.17 2.43
C GLY A 50 0.17 7.08 1.99
N LEU A 51 0.79 5.90 2.07
CA LEU A 51 2.16 5.67 1.57
C LEU A 51 2.25 5.83 0.06
N PHE A 52 1.24 5.36 -0.68
CA PHE A 52 1.18 5.55 -2.13
C PHE A 52 1.05 7.02 -2.52
N ALA A 53 0.19 7.77 -1.81
CA ALA A 53 0.02 9.20 -2.01
C ALA A 53 1.30 9.99 -1.65
N LEU A 54 2.03 9.57 -0.62
CA LEU A 54 3.32 10.13 -0.27
C LEU A 54 4.33 9.97 -1.43
N ALA A 55 4.45 8.77 -1.99
CA ALA A 55 5.34 8.54 -3.13
C ALA A 55 4.96 9.41 -4.35
N ILE A 56 3.66 9.53 -4.66
CA ILE A 56 3.18 10.42 -5.73
C ILE A 56 3.55 11.88 -5.43
N LEU A 57 3.36 12.32 -4.18
CA LEU A 57 3.68 13.67 -3.77
C LEU A 57 5.18 13.97 -3.92
N GLU A 58 6.05 13.05 -3.50
CA GLU A 58 7.49 13.19 -3.65
C GLU A 58 7.92 13.26 -5.13
N VAL A 59 7.34 12.41 -5.99
CA VAL A 59 7.59 12.48 -7.44
C VAL A 59 7.08 13.80 -8.02
N ALA A 60 5.93 14.30 -7.55
CA ALA A 60 5.45 15.62 -7.96
C ALA A 60 6.39 16.74 -7.52
N VAL A 61 6.94 16.66 -6.30
CA VAL A 61 7.98 17.60 -5.81
C VAL A 61 9.23 17.52 -6.68
N ALA A 62 9.67 16.32 -7.07
CA ALA A 62 10.82 16.15 -7.95
C ALA A 62 10.57 16.83 -9.31
N VAL A 63 9.45 16.54 -9.96
CA VAL A 63 9.12 17.09 -11.29
C VAL A 63 8.92 18.60 -11.25
N VAL A 64 8.12 19.10 -10.31
CA VAL A 64 7.85 20.54 -10.19
C VAL A 64 9.10 21.29 -9.75
N GLY A 65 9.86 20.72 -8.81
CA GLY A 65 11.13 21.26 -8.36
C GLY A 65 12.12 21.41 -9.50
N SER A 66 12.32 20.37 -10.32
CA SER A 66 13.18 20.42 -11.51
C SER A 66 12.80 21.55 -12.46
N VAL A 67 11.50 21.77 -12.69
CA VAL A 67 11.03 22.87 -13.53
C VAL A 67 11.32 24.24 -12.90
N ILE A 68 11.17 24.37 -11.57
CA ILE A 68 11.42 25.63 -10.85
C ILE A 68 12.89 26.02 -10.89
N VAL A 69 13.80 25.06 -10.66
CA VAL A 69 15.26 25.30 -10.68
C VAL A 69 15.84 25.32 -12.10
N GLY A 70 15.02 25.05 -13.12
CA GLY A 70 15.43 25.13 -14.51
C GLY A 70 16.28 23.96 -15.01
N PHE A 71 16.16 22.78 -14.40
CA PHE A 71 16.84 21.56 -14.88
C PHE A 71 16.42 21.24 -16.31
N ASP A 72 17.40 21.00 -17.16
CA ASP A 72 17.17 20.36 -18.44
C ASP A 72 17.07 18.83 -18.30
N ILE A 73 16.89 18.14 -19.42
CA ILE A 73 16.78 16.67 -19.42
C ILE A 73 18.12 16.03 -19.01
N GLY A 74 19.24 16.64 -19.37
CA GLY A 74 20.58 16.20 -18.98
C GLY A 74 20.77 16.25 -17.48
N ASP A 75 20.47 17.40 -16.85
CA ASP A 75 20.55 17.59 -15.40
C ASP A 75 19.68 16.59 -14.65
N ALA A 76 18.44 16.39 -15.12
CA ALA A 76 17.49 15.47 -14.52
C ALA A 76 17.93 13.99 -14.64
N VAL A 77 18.69 13.65 -15.68
CA VAL A 77 19.28 12.31 -15.84
C VAL A 77 20.53 12.14 -14.99
N GLU A 78 21.43 13.12 -14.99
CA GLU A 78 22.69 13.10 -14.23
C GLU A 78 22.44 13.06 -12.71
N THR A 79 21.42 13.79 -12.25
CA THR A 79 21.00 13.82 -10.85
C THR A 79 20.06 12.67 -10.48
N PHE A 80 19.84 11.73 -11.41
CA PHE A 80 18.97 10.55 -11.25
C PHE A 80 17.49 10.84 -11.00
N VAL A 81 17.01 12.08 -11.18
CA VAL A 81 15.61 12.46 -10.97
C VAL A 81 14.68 11.65 -11.86
N VAL A 82 15.02 11.48 -13.14
CA VAL A 82 14.20 10.71 -14.10
C VAL A 82 14.07 9.25 -13.66
N THR A 83 15.20 8.57 -13.46
CA THR A 83 15.23 7.14 -13.10
C THR A 83 14.54 6.89 -11.77
N ASN A 84 14.85 7.70 -10.76
CA ASN A 84 14.26 7.56 -9.43
C ASN A 84 12.77 7.90 -9.41
N SER A 85 12.30 8.86 -10.22
CA SER A 85 10.86 9.14 -10.34
C SER A 85 10.11 7.97 -10.98
N VAL A 86 10.67 7.37 -12.03
CA VAL A 86 10.06 6.21 -12.69
C VAL A 86 9.99 5.02 -11.74
N MET A 87 11.07 4.69 -11.04
CA MET A 87 11.10 3.61 -10.06
C MET A 87 10.21 3.93 -8.84
N GLY A 88 10.22 5.18 -8.38
CA GLY A 88 9.39 5.71 -7.30
C GLY A 88 7.89 5.69 -7.60
N LEU A 89 7.48 5.50 -8.86
CA LEU A 89 6.09 5.20 -9.23
C LEU A 89 5.86 3.71 -9.46
N ALA A 90 6.78 3.03 -10.15
CA ALA A 90 6.63 1.62 -10.51
C ALA A 90 6.49 0.71 -9.26
N PHE A 91 7.34 0.92 -8.25
CA PHE A 91 7.28 0.12 -7.03
C PHE A 91 6.01 0.39 -6.20
N PRO A 92 5.59 1.64 -5.91
CA PRO A 92 4.40 1.91 -5.11
C PRO A 92 3.11 1.52 -5.83
N ILE A 93 3.02 1.63 -7.16
CA ILE A 93 1.89 1.12 -7.94
C ILE A 93 1.74 -0.39 -7.70
N SER A 94 2.84 -1.13 -7.81
CA SER A 94 2.84 -2.57 -7.56
C SER A 94 2.52 -2.89 -6.09
N GLY A 95 3.12 -2.16 -5.17
CA GLY A 95 3.02 -2.35 -3.73
C GLY A 95 1.62 -2.08 -3.18
N VAL A 96 0.97 -0.99 -3.62
CA VAL A 96 -0.39 -0.64 -3.19
C VAL A 96 -1.38 -1.71 -3.63
N LEU A 97 -1.28 -2.21 -4.87
CA LEU A 97 -2.15 -3.27 -5.38
C LEU A 97 -2.01 -4.55 -4.54
N ILE A 98 -0.77 -4.94 -4.22
CA ILE A 98 -0.50 -6.11 -3.37
C ILE A 98 -0.99 -5.88 -1.93
N ALA A 99 -0.77 -4.70 -1.36
CA ALA A 99 -1.20 -4.37 0.00
C ALA A 99 -2.74 -4.34 0.12
N LEU A 100 -3.45 -3.93 -0.92
CA LEU A 100 -4.93 -3.95 -0.95
C LEU A 100 -5.48 -5.37 -1.09
N GLN A 101 -4.90 -6.20 -1.96
CA GLN A 101 -5.38 -7.56 -2.21
C GLN A 101 -4.94 -8.54 -1.13
N ARG A 102 -3.72 -8.38 -0.59
CA ARG A 102 -3.07 -9.25 0.40
C ARG A 102 -2.46 -8.41 1.53
N PRO A 103 -3.26 -7.73 2.38
CA PRO A 103 -2.78 -6.80 3.42
C PRO A 103 -1.93 -7.44 4.52
N ARG A 104 -1.81 -8.77 4.55
CA ARG A 104 -0.92 -9.52 5.46
C ARG A 104 0.42 -9.89 4.80
N ASN A 105 0.58 -9.70 3.49
CA ASN A 105 1.81 -9.99 2.77
C ASN A 105 2.78 -8.79 2.93
N PRO A 106 3.96 -8.97 3.55
CA PRO A 106 4.94 -7.91 3.72
C PRO A 106 5.48 -7.35 2.40
N ILE A 107 5.46 -8.12 1.30
CA ILE A 107 6.02 -7.71 0.01
C ILE A 107 5.38 -6.40 -0.50
N GLY A 108 4.05 -6.26 -0.41
CA GLY A 108 3.38 -5.04 -0.86
C GLY A 108 3.82 -3.79 -0.09
N TRP A 109 4.09 -3.94 1.21
CA TRP A 109 4.57 -2.86 2.06
C TRP A 109 6.04 -2.52 1.79
N LEU A 110 6.87 -3.53 1.53
CA LEU A 110 8.27 -3.33 1.17
C LEU A 110 8.41 -2.63 -0.19
N LEU A 111 7.56 -2.95 -1.17
CA LEU A 111 7.55 -2.25 -2.45
C LEU A 111 7.07 -0.80 -2.33
N LEU A 112 6.12 -0.52 -1.42
CA LEU A 112 5.75 0.87 -1.09
C LEU A 112 6.94 1.63 -0.48
N ALA A 113 7.63 1.02 0.49
CA ALA A 113 8.80 1.63 1.13
C ALA A 113 9.96 1.85 0.15
N GLU A 114 10.20 0.88 -0.73
CA GLU A 114 11.24 0.96 -1.76
C GLU A 114 10.99 2.14 -2.70
N GLY A 115 9.75 2.28 -3.19
CA GLY A 115 9.41 3.39 -4.06
C GLY A 115 9.48 4.76 -3.37
N ILE A 116 9.17 4.83 -2.07
CA ILE A 116 9.38 6.07 -1.29
C ILE A 116 10.87 6.42 -1.25
N GLY A 117 11.77 5.47 -0.98
CA GLY A 117 13.22 5.76 -0.98
C GLY A 117 13.73 6.33 -2.31
N HIS A 118 13.24 5.79 -3.43
CA HIS A 118 13.48 6.34 -4.77
C HIS A 118 12.87 7.74 -4.93
N ALA A 119 11.59 7.92 -4.58
CA ALA A 119 10.89 9.19 -4.74
C ALA A 119 11.48 10.30 -3.86
N THR A 120 11.83 10.02 -2.61
CA THR A 120 12.57 10.92 -1.72
C THR A 120 13.88 11.35 -2.37
N THR A 121 14.67 10.40 -2.90
CA THR A 121 15.94 10.72 -3.57
C THR A 121 15.72 11.64 -4.79
N ALA A 122 14.71 11.35 -5.61
CA ALA A 122 14.35 12.21 -6.73
C ALA A 122 13.92 13.62 -6.29
N ALA A 123 13.15 13.72 -5.20
CA ALA A 123 12.63 14.99 -4.69
C ALA A 123 13.72 15.86 -4.07
N MET A 124 14.69 15.25 -3.36
CA MET A 124 15.73 16.02 -2.67
C MET A 124 16.72 16.69 -3.62
N ALA A 125 16.87 16.18 -4.85
CA ALA A 125 17.74 16.77 -5.87
C ALA A 125 17.40 18.24 -6.18
N PRO A 126 16.22 18.58 -6.73
CA PRO A 126 15.86 19.98 -6.98
C PRO A 126 15.61 20.77 -5.69
N VAL A 127 15.25 20.12 -4.58
CA VAL A 127 15.12 20.79 -3.27
C VAL A 127 16.48 21.29 -2.77
N PHE A 128 17.55 20.54 -3.03
CA PHE A 128 18.90 20.96 -2.67
C PHE A 128 19.33 22.19 -3.47
N GLU A 129 19.14 22.16 -4.80
CA GLU A 129 19.44 23.31 -5.67
C GLU A 129 18.62 24.53 -5.31
N LEU A 130 17.31 24.36 -5.08
CA LEU A 130 16.45 25.45 -4.61
C LEU A 130 16.95 26.04 -3.28
N GLY A 131 17.48 25.19 -2.39
CA GLY A 131 18.08 25.65 -1.13
C GLY A 131 19.36 26.46 -1.35
N LEU A 132 20.18 26.09 -2.33
CA LEU A 132 21.38 26.85 -2.71
C LEU A 132 21.00 28.22 -3.28
N ASP A 133 20.06 28.25 -4.21
CA ASP A 133 19.59 29.49 -4.85
C ASP A 133 18.99 30.49 -3.85
N ASN A 134 18.32 29.99 -2.82
CA ASN A 134 17.70 30.81 -1.78
C ASN A 134 18.60 31.04 -0.56
N GLY A 135 19.86 30.59 -0.59
CA GLY A 135 20.82 30.80 0.49
C GLY A 135 20.40 30.17 1.82
N TRP A 136 19.84 28.95 1.79
CA TRP A 136 19.44 28.24 3.01
C TRP A 136 20.64 27.99 3.94
N PRO A 137 20.41 27.93 5.28
CA PRO A 137 21.47 27.64 6.23
C PRO A 137 22.15 26.28 5.96
N GLU A 138 23.46 26.21 6.21
CA GLU A 138 24.25 24.98 6.01
C GLU A 138 23.64 23.74 6.68
N PRO A 139 23.12 23.79 7.93
CA PRO A 139 22.50 22.61 8.55
C PRO A 139 21.29 22.06 7.75
N THR A 140 20.51 22.95 7.14
CA THR A 140 19.35 22.58 6.32
C THR A 140 19.82 21.91 5.03
N LEU A 141 20.80 22.50 4.34
CA LEU A 141 21.39 21.92 3.12
C LEU A 141 22.01 20.54 3.39
N ARG A 142 22.75 20.39 4.49
CA ARG A 142 23.30 19.10 4.92
C ARG A 142 22.21 18.05 5.15
N THR A 143 21.08 18.45 5.71
CA THR A 143 19.95 17.55 5.94
C THR A 143 19.35 17.06 4.62
N VAL A 144 19.07 17.98 3.69
CA VAL A 144 18.56 17.64 2.35
C VAL A 144 19.53 16.73 1.61
N LEU A 145 20.82 17.06 1.62
CA LEU A 145 21.86 16.26 0.99
C LEU A 145 21.99 14.86 1.62
N THR A 146 21.77 14.74 2.93
CA THR A 146 21.77 13.44 3.62
C THR A 146 20.62 12.57 3.11
N PHE A 147 19.41 13.11 2.99
CA PHE A 147 18.30 12.35 2.43
C PHE A 147 18.53 12.00 0.95
N TYR A 148 19.06 12.94 0.16
CA TYR A 148 19.45 12.67 -1.23
C TYR A 148 20.45 11.51 -1.34
N ALA A 149 21.50 11.52 -0.52
CA ALA A 149 22.56 10.53 -0.60
C ALA A 149 22.17 9.14 -0.05
N TYR A 150 21.29 9.09 0.95
CA TYR A 150 21.04 7.85 1.70
C TYR A 150 19.65 7.24 1.52
N ALA A 151 18.62 7.98 1.06
CA ALA A 151 17.28 7.41 0.94
C ALA A 151 17.25 6.19 -0.02
N TRP A 152 17.84 6.32 -1.21
CA TRP A 152 17.91 5.22 -2.17
C TRP A 152 18.79 4.03 -1.73
N PRO A 153 20.07 4.21 -1.30
CA PRO A 153 20.89 3.08 -0.87
C PRO A 153 20.29 2.29 0.30
N TRP A 154 19.65 2.98 1.23
CA TRP A 154 19.00 2.33 2.37
C TRP A 154 17.73 1.59 1.94
N SER A 155 16.91 2.19 1.08
CA SER A 155 15.71 1.51 0.59
C SER A 155 16.09 0.24 -0.16
N ILE A 156 17.02 0.33 -1.12
CA ILE A 156 17.39 -0.80 -1.96
C ILE A 156 18.09 -1.91 -1.16
N GLY A 157 18.97 -1.52 -0.21
CA GLY A 157 19.71 -2.44 0.64
C GLY A 157 18.81 -3.19 1.63
N LEU A 158 17.71 -2.59 2.06
CA LEU A 158 16.76 -3.22 2.98
C LEU A 158 15.63 -3.94 2.24
N CYS A 159 14.96 -3.26 1.31
CA CYS A 159 13.71 -3.71 0.73
C CYS A 159 13.91 -4.83 -0.28
N LEU A 160 14.87 -4.71 -1.21
CA LEU A 160 15.06 -5.74 -2.24
C LEU A 160 15.47 -7.10 -1.66
N PRO A 161 16.45 -7.20 -0.75
CA PRO A 161 16.81 -8.49 -0.16
C PRO A 161 15.65 -9.09 0.65
N LEU A 162 14.89 -8.27 1.37
CA LEU A 162 13.73 -8.74 2.11
C LEU A 162 12.62 -9.22 1.18
N VAL A 163 12.34 -8.52 0.08
CA VAL A 163 11.36 -8.96 -0.93
C VAL A 163 11.77 -10.31 -1.52
N LEU A 164 13.04 -10.47 -1.90
CA LEU A 164 13.56 -11.73 -2.44
C LEU A 164 13.49 -12.87 -1.42
N LEU A 165 13.78 -12.58 -0.15
CA LEU A 165 13.76 -13.58 0.91
C LEU A 165 12.36 -14.05 1.30
N LEU A 166 11.37 -13.17 1.14
CA LEU A 166 9.97 -13.42 1.49
C LEU A 166 9.15 -13.94 0.30
N PHE A 167 9.71 -13.94 -0.90
CA PHE A 167 9.05 -14.43 -2.11
C PHE A 167 8.85 -15.95 -2.06
N PRO A 168 7.71 -16.49 -2.56
CA PRO A 168 6.53 -15.81 -3.11
C PRO A 168 5.44 -15.48 -2.07
N ASP A 169 5.41 -16.18 -0.93
CA ASP A 169 4.22 -16.22 -0.06
C ASP A 169 4.23 -15.16 1.05
N GLY A 170 5.26 -14.32 1.11
CA GLY A 170 5.48 -13.37 2.22
C GLY A 170 5.96 -14.05 3.50
N ARG A 171 6.46 -15.29 3.40
CA ARG A 171 6.95 -16.10 4.52
C ARG A 171 8.38 -16.52 4.23
N LEU A 172 9.22 -16.56 5.27
CA LEU A 172 10.57 -17.10 5.16
C LEU A 172 10.51 -18.58 4.77
N LEU A 173 11.33 -19.00 3.81
CA LEU A 173 11.42 -20.40 3.36
C LEU A 173 11.72 -21.39 4.50
N SER A 174 12.40 -20.95 5.58
CA SER A 174 12.56 -21.72 6.83
C SER A 174 13.08 -20.84 7.98
N SER A 175 12.88 -21.26 9.25
CA SER A 175 13.29 -20.49 10.45
C SER A 175 14.78 -20.12 10.50
N ARG A 176 15.64 -20.90 9.82
CA ARG A 176 17.09 -20.67 9.71
C ARG A 176 17.47 -19.41 8.93
N TRP A 177 16.57 -18.87 8.11
CA TRP A 177 16.80 -17.62 7.36
C TRP A 177 16.47 -16.36 8.17
N ARG A 178 15.99 -16.50 9.41
CA ARG A 178 15.77 -15.34 10.32
C ARG A 178 17.06 -14.58 10.60
N TRP A 179 18.21 -15.26 10.64
CA TRP A 179 19.51 -14.60 10.77
C TRP A 179 19.77 -13.65 9.59
N LEU A 180 19.45 -14.04 8.36
CA LEU A 180 19.68 -13.18 7.19
C LEU A 180 18.83 -11.92 7.23
N VAL A 181 17.60 -11.98 7.76
CA VAL A 181 16.81 -10.77 8.07
C VAL A 181 17.55 -9.86 9.03
N TRP A 182 18.15 -10.40 10.09
CA TRP A 182 18.94 -9.61 11.03
C TRP A 182 20.18 -8.99 10.37
N VAL A 183 20.88 -9.72 9.50
CA VAL A 183 22.04 -9.18 8.77
C VAL A 183 21.64 -8.10 7.78
N THR A 184 20.47 -8.20 7.15
CA THR A 184 20.00 -7.14 6.25
C THR A 184 19.64 -5.87 7.00
N VAL A 185 19.11 -5.98 8.22
CA VAL A 185 18.63 -4.84 9.02
C VAL A 185 19.73 -4.21 9.90
N LEU A 186 20.81 -4.94 10.19
CA LEU A 186 21.95 -4.53 11.02
C LEU A 186 23.02 -3.80 10.18
#